data_AF-A0A3N5LF22-F1
#
_entry.id   AF-A0A3N5LF22-F1
#
_cell.length_a   1.000
_cell.length_b   1.000
_cell.length_c   1.000
_cell.angle_alpha   90.00
_cell.angle_beta   90.00
_cell.angle_gamma   90.00
#
_symmetry.space_group_name_H-M   'P 1'
#
loop_
_entity.id
_entity.type
_entity.pdbx_description
1 polymer ?
#
loop_
_entity_poly.entity_id
_entity_poly.type
_entity_poly.pdbx_seq_one_letter_code
_entity_poly.pdbx_strand_id
1 'polypeptide(L)' 'MELDIKKQQMFGPFIRANKKDKWHFCKTCSQYPAVANPEIRVASFSPDTSELCKECLALNK' A
#
# COMPACT_ATOMS: atom_id res chain seq x y z
N MET A 1 9.98 -26.65 -0.27
CA MET A 1 9.78 -25.51 0.63
C MET A 1 9.43 -24.31 -0.25
N GLU A 2 8.24 -24.29 -0.85
CA GLU A 2 7.88 -23.32 -1.91
C GLU A 2 6.60 -22.54 -1.59
N LEU A 3 6.26 -22.42 -0.31
CA LEU A 3 5.04 -21.74 0.14
C LEU A 3 5.25 -20.29 0.62
N ASP A 4 6.50 -19.80 0.65
CA ASP A 4 6.81 -18.55 1.36
C ASP A 4 7.05 -17.32 0.47
N ILE A 5 7.15 -17.48 -0.85
CA ILE A 5 7.38 -16.33 -1.76
C ILE A 5 6.07 -15.54 -2.00
N LYS A 6 4.90 -16.16 -1.81
CA LYS A 6 3.60 -15.46 -1.95
C LYS A 6 3.18 -14.67 -0.70
N LYS A 7 3.80 -14.90 0.46
CA LYS A 7 3.45 -14.18 1.71
C LYS A 7 4.25 -12.91 1.96
N GLN A 8 5.34 -12.66 1.22
CA GLN A 8 6.14 -11.45 1.38
C GLN A 8 5.60 -10.22 0.63
N GLN A 9 4.49 -10.34 -0.10
CA GLN A 9 3.91 -9.21 -0.85
C GLN A 9 2.87 -8.38 -0.10
N MET A 10 2.45 -8.76 1.12
CA MET A 10 1.16 -8.27 1.64
C MET A 10 1.15 -7.42 2.91
N PHE A 11 2.28 -7.05 3.52
CA PHE A 11 2.25 -6.07 4.63
C PHE A 11 3.44 -5.11 4.57
N GLY A 12 3.60 -4.42 3.44
CA GLY A 12 4.38 -3.19 3.40
C GLY A 12 3.66 -2.05 4.14
N PRO A 13 4.35 -0.97 4.50
CA PRO A 13 3.67 0.21 5.01
C PRO A 13 2.76 0.81 3.94
N PHE A 14 1.59 1.30 4.34
CA PHE A 14 0.76 2.14 3.49
C PHE A 14 1.48 3.48 3.31
N ILE A 15 1.62 3.91 2.06
CA ILE A 15 2.30 5.15 1.68
C ILE A 15 1.34 6.02 0.88
N ARG A 16 1.33 7.32 1.16
CA ARG A 16 0.66 8.32 0.32
C ARG A 16 1.50 9.60 0.25
N ALA A 17 1.43 10.32 -0.88
CA ALA A 17 2.18 11.56 -1.04
C ALA A 17 1.71 12.67 -0.08
N ASN A 18 0.39 12.72 0.18
CA ASN A 18 -0.24 13.69 1.08
C ASN A 18 -1.65 13.20 1.46
N LYS A 19 -2.34 13.90 2.37
CA LYS A 19 -3.69 13.53 2.86
C LYS A 19 -4.79 13.51 1.79
N LYS A 20 -4.57 14.09 0.62
CA LYS A 20 -5.53 14.08 -0.50
C LYS A 20 -5.29 12.91 -1.46
N ASP A 21 -4.10 12.31 -1.39
CA ASP A 21 -3.74 11.16 -2.21
C ASP A 21 -4.31 9.86 -1.61
N LYS A 22 -4.41 8.84 -2.46
CA LYS A 22 -4.85 7.51 -2.02
C LYS A 22 -3.69 6.79 -1.33
N TRP A 23 -4.01 5.80 -0.51
CA TRP A 23 -3.03 4.95 0.13
C TRP A 23 -2.61 3.82 -0.80
N HIS A 24 -1.31 3.54 -0.79
CA HIS A 24 -0.68 2.50 -1.58
C HIS A 24 0.23 1.66 -0.69
N PHE A 25 -0.02 0.36 -0.63
CA PHE A 25 0.88 -0.58 0.06
C PHE A 25 1.71 -1.42 -0.92
N CYS A 26 1.29 -1.44 -2.18
CA CYS A 26 1.94 -2.21 -3.24
C CYS A 26 2.92 -1.33 -4.01
N LYS A 27 4.23 -1.55 -3.83
CA LYS A 27 5.30 -0.82 -4.54
C LYS A 27 5.23 -0.93 -6.07
N THR A 28 4.57 -1.95 -6.59
CA THR A 28 4.38 -2.16 -8.03
C THR A 28 3.10 -1.49 -8.56
N CYS A 29 2.34 -0.79 -7.71
CA CYS A 29 1.21 0.01 -8.16
C CYS A 29 1.69 1.08 -9.14
N SER A 30 0.96 1.26 -10.24
CA SER A 30 1.29 2.27 -11.25
C SER A 30 1.23 3.70 -10.70
N GLN A 31 0.47 3.90 -9.63
CA GLN A 31 0.30 5.17 -8.94
C GLN A 31 1.10 5.24 -7.63
N TYR A 32 2.06 4.33 -7.40
CA TYR A 32 2.83 4.32 -6.16
C TYR A 32 3.57 5.65 -5.97
N PRO A 33 3.39 6.33 -4.83
CA PRO A 33 3.97 7.64 -4.63
C PRO A 33 5.50 7.57 -4.52
N ALA A 34 6.19 8.19 -5.48
CA ALA A 34 7.65 8.35 -5.49
C ALA A 34 8.04 9.78 -5.10
N VAL A 35 7.65 10.21 -3.91
CA VAL A 35 7.97 11.55 -3.37
C VAL A 35 9.04 11.48 -2.29
N ALA A 36 9.78 12.56 -2.08
CA ALA A 36 10.87 12.60 -1.10
C ALA A 36 10.40 12.47 0.37
N ASN A 37 9.19 12.96 0.69
CA ASN A 37 8.64 12.97 2.06
C ASN A 37 7.18 12.46 2.08
N PRO A 38 6.92 11.16 1.85
CA PRO A 38 5.58 10.62 1.90
C PRO A 38 5.09 10.42 3.35
N GLU A 39 3.77 10.39 3.54
CA GLU A 39 3.17 9.87 4.78
C GLU A 39 3.21 8.34 4.73
N ILE A 40 3.76 7.71 5.77
CA ILE A 40 3.94 6.26 5.87
C ILE A 40 3.22 5.76 7.12
N ARG A 41 2.35 4.75 6.98
CA ARG A 41 1.67 4.07 8.08
C ARG A 41 1.95 2.57 8.04
N VAL A 42 2.55 2.05 9.11
CA VAL A 42 2.85 0.63 9.27
C VAL A 42 1.65 -0.06 9.93
N ALA A 43 1.51 -1.38 9.70
CA ALA A 43 0.34 -2.26 9.91
C ALA A 43 -0.39 -2.26 11.27
N SER A 44 -0.10 -1.33 12.18
CA SER A 44 -0.93 -1.01 13.35
C SER A 44 -2.26 -0.34 12.96
N PHE A 45 -2.34 0.24 11.75
CA PHE A 45 -3.53 0.87 11.20
C PHE A 45 -3.61 0.63 9.69
N SER A 46 -4.69 0.00 9.25
CA SER A 46 -5.06 -0.04 7.83
C SER A 46 -5.94 1.17 7.51
N PRO A 47 -5.63 1.94 6.46
CA PRO A 47 -6.54 2.97 5.98
C PRO A 47 -7.84 2.35 5.49
N ASP A 48 -8.88 3.16 5.43
CA ASP A 48 -10.17 2.68 4.94
C ASP A 48 -10.03 2.24 3.48
N THR A 49 -10.77 1.19 3.10
CA THR A 49 -10.78 0.71 1.70
C THR A 49 -11.15 1.78 0.68
N SER A 50 -11.93 2.78 1.08
CA SER A 50 -12.26 3.95 0.27
C SER A 50 -11.07 4.91 0.07
N GLU A 51 -10.08 4.88 0.96
CA GLU A 51 -8.85 5.66 0.85
C GLU A 51 -7.75 4.92 0.07
N LEU A 52 -7.90 3.63 -0.24
CA LEU A 52 -6.94 2.89 -1.07
C LEU A 52 -7.07 3.26 -2.55
N CYS A 53 -5.95 3.16 -3.28
CA CYS A 53 -6.01 3.21 -4.74
C CYS A 53 -6.66 1.93 -5.29
N LYS A 54 -7.20 1.97 -6.53
CA LYS A 54 -7.94 0.83 -7.09
C LYS A 54 -7.11 -0.44 -7.20
N GLU A 55 -5.83 -0.31 -7.55
CA GLU A 55 -4.90 -1.45 -7.68
C GLU A 55 -4.61 -2.08 -6.33
N CYS A 56 -4.28 -1.26 -5.32
CA CYS A 56 -4.05 -1.73 -3.96
C CYS A 56 -5.35 -2.30 -3.34
N LEU A 57 -6.50 -1.69 -3.60
CA LEU A 57 -7.80 -2.21 -3.16
C LEU A 57 -8.11 -3.59 -3.76
N ALA A 58 -7.76 -3.82 -5.03
CA ALA A 58 -7.94 -5.12 -5.67
C ALA A 58 -7.04 -6.21 -5.07
N LEU A 59 -5.87 -5.84 -4.55
CA LEU A 59 -4.94 -6.73 -3.87
C LEU A 59 -5.31 -7.00 -2.40
N ASN A 60 -6.15 -6.15 -1.79
CA ASN A 60 -6.59 -6.26 -0.39
C ASN A 60 -7.80 -7.20 -0.21
N LYS A 61 -8.02 -8.14 -1.14
CA LYS A 61 -9.15 -9.09 -1.15
C LYS A 61 -8.74 -10.51 -0.77
#